data_AF-A0A399PUH4-F1
#
_entry.id   AF-A0A399PUH4-F1
#
_cell.length_a   1.000
_cell.length_b   1.000
_cell.length_c   1.000
_cell.angle_alpha   90.00
_cell.angle_beta   90.00
_cell.angle_gamma   90.00
#
_symmetry.space_group_name_H-M   'P 1'
#
loop_
_entity.id
_entity.type
_entity.pdbx_description
1 polymer ?
#
loop_
_entity_poly.entity_id
_entity_poly.type
_entity_poly.pdbx_seq_one_letter_code
_entity_poly.pdbx_strand_id
1 'polypeptide(L)'
;TTCEVLVGFSATGRGRVYADGALLREDGAAPIGMDLGASLLSPPSISAPLQPTAGQPVDLKIELELTSAPGGLAGILGITVGIEADESAPERLLDEAVEAATGADVAIVVVGTNAQVESEGFDRDSIALPGRQDELVRRVAAANPRTVVVVNSGSPVLLPWRDDVQALVLAWFGGQEFGGALADVLFGAVEPGGRLPTTWPATEEDVPVRSVTPVDGRVVYDEGIHVGYRAWLRSGATPAYALGHGLGYTTHEIDDLRVAEDGAGGITATVTVTNTGDRAGNQVVQAYLSRAGSAVDRPVRWLAGFASAQLEAGA
;
A
#
# COMPACT_ATOMS: atom_id res chain seq x y z
N THR A 1 15.05 20.53 18.25
CA THR A 1 15.10 19.72 19.48
C THR A 1 16.55 19.52 19.87
N THR A 2 16.84 19.27 21.15
CA THR A 2 18.20 18.99 21.66
C THR A 2 18.37 17.48 21.86
N CYS A 3 17.81 16.69 20.95
CA CYS A 3 17.89 15.24 20.99
C CYS A 3 18.98 14.77 20.04
N GLU A 4 19.56 13.59 20.34
CA GLU A 4 20.46 12.93 19.40
C GLU A 4 19.76 12.72 18.07
N VAL A 5 20.47 12.96 16.98
CA VAL A 5 20.04 12.60 15.63
C VAL A 5 21.13 11.76 14.98
N LEU A 6 20.73 10.80 14.17
CA LEU A 6 21.67 10.05 13.33
C LEU A 6 21.75 10.76 11.99
N VAL A 7 22.87 11.45 11.72
CA VAL A 7 23.10 12.18 10.46
C VAL A 7 24.01 11.40 9.54
N GLY A 8 23.72 11.39 8.25
CA GLY A 8 24.52 10.62 7.31
C GLY A 8 24.06 10.70 5.87
N PHE A 9 24.39 9.64 5.13
CA PHE A 9 24.04 9.51 3.73
C PHE A 9 23.68 8.07 3.37
N SER A 10 22.99 7.91 2.24
CA SER A 10 22.74 6.63 1.59
C SER A 10 23.40 6.67 0.20
N ALA A 11 24.38 5.77 -0.01
CA ALA A 11 25.09 5.57 -1.27
C ALA A 11 25.86 4.24 -1.24
N THR A 12 26.14 3.65 -2.41
CA THR A 12 27.10 2.54 -2.52
C THR A 12 28.53 3.07 -2.60
N GLY A 13 29.47 2.40 -1.93
CA GLY A 13 30.88 2.80 -1.89
C GLY A 13 31.31 3.29 -0.51
N ARG A 14 32.47 3.94 -0.43
CA ARG A 14 33.04 4.44 0.82
C ARG A 14 32.68 5.91 1.01
N GLY A 15 32.36 6.31 2.23
CA GLY A 15 32.11 7.70 2.54
C GLY A 15 32.41 8.10 3.98
N ARG A 16 32.42 9.41 4.20
CA ARG A 16 32.77 10.05 5.47
C ARG A 16 31.73 11.10 5.83
N VAL A 17 31.35 11.12 7.11
CA VAL A 17 30.43 12.08 7.70
C VAL A 17 31.21 12.98 8.66
N TYR A 18 31.13 14.29 8.46
CA TYR A 18 31.73 15.28 9.36
C TYR A 18 30.67 16.25 9.88
N ALA A 19 30.85 16.70 11.12
CA ALA A 19 30.11 17.82 11.71
C ALA A 19 31.09 18.82 12.32
N ASP A 20 30.96 20.10 11.99
CA ASP A 20 31.82 21.20 12.46
C ASP A 20 33.33 20.89 12.28
N GLY A 21 33.66 20.26 11.15
CA GLY A 21 35.01 19.84 10.79
C GLY A 21 35.53 18.56 11.47
N ALA A 22 34.81 18.01 12.46
CA ALA A 22 35.16 16.75 13.11
C ALA A 22 34.61 15.54 12.35
N LEU A 23 35.43 14.52 12.13
CA LEU A 23 34.99 13.26 11.53
C LEU A 23 34.11 12.49 12.53
N LEU A 24 32.85 12.27 12.17
CA LEU A 24 31.92 11.48 12.97
C LEU A 24 31.98 9.99 12.61
N ARG A 25 32.04 9.66 11.31
CA ARG A 25 32.09 8.27 10.82
C ARG A 25 32.75 8.18 9.46
N GLU A 26 33.50 7.10 9.25
CA GLU A 26 34.00 6.67 7.95
C GLU A 26 33.67 5.20 7.78
N ASP A 27 32.94 4.86 6.71
CA ASP A 27 32.50 3.48 6.47
C ASP A 27 32.30 3.20 4.98
N GLY A 28 32.18 1.92 4.63
CA GLY A 28 31.88 1.46 3.28
C GLY A 28 30.60 0.66 3.23
N ALA A 29 29.76 0.94 2.23
CA ALA A 29 28.53 0.20 2.03
C ALA A 29 28.55 -0.53 0.68
N ALA A 30 28.36 -1.84 0.74
CA ALA A 30 28.24 -2.69 -0.45
C ALA A 30 26.79 -2.73 -0.95
N PRO A 31 26.57 -2.92 -2.26
CA PRO A 31 25.25 -3.26 -2.79
C PRO A 31 24.62 -4.42 -2.01
N ILE A 32 23.32 -4.33 -1.71
CA ILE A 32 22.57 -5.41 -1.08
C ILE A 32 21.89 -6.22 -2.19
N GLY A 33 22.18 -7.51 -2.26
CA GLY A 33 21.63 -8.42 -3.29
C GLY A 33 22.38 -8.38 -4.62
N MET A 34 21.79 -9.03 -5.64
CA MET A 34 22.35 -9.10 -7.00
C MET A 34 21.71 -8.11 -7.98
N ASP A 35 20.68 -7.35 -7.55
CA ASP A 35 20.01 -6.37 -8.38
C ASP A 35 20.68 -4.99 -8.25
N LEU A 36 21.36 -4.59 -9.33
CA LEU A 36 22.02 -3.29 -9.43
C LEU A 36 21.04 -2.12 -9.45
N GLY A 37 19.80 -2.32 -9.93
CA GLY A 37 18.75 -1.29 -9.94
C GLY A 37 18.25 -0.97 -8.53
N ALA A 38 17.99 -1.99 -7.72
CA ALA A 38 17.58 -1.83 -6.32
C ALA A 38 18.64 -1.07 -5.50
N SER A 39 19.92 -1.40 -5.69
CA SER A 39 21.03 -0.74 -4.99
C SER A 39 21.23 0.73 -5.37
N LEU A 40 20.71 1.16 -6.53
CA LEU A 40 20.69 2.58 -6.94
C LEU A 40 19.48 3.33 -6.38
N LEU A 41 18.31 2.69 -6.35
CA LEU A 41 17.06 3.31 -5.90
C LEU A 41 16.92 3.34 -4.37
N SER A 42 17.54 2.40 -3.67
CA SER A 42 17.57 2.31 -2.20
C SER A 42 18.94 1.86 -1.70
N PRO A 43 19.96 2.73 -1.76
CA PRO A 43 21.28 2.35 -1.29
C PRO A 43 21.30 2.14 0.23
N PRO A 44 22.25 1.34 0.74
CA PRO A 44 22.51 1.25 2.18
C PRO A 44 22.86 2.62 2.78
N SER A 45 22.43 2.84 4.04
CA SER A 45 22.69 4.08 4.77
C SER A 45 23.89 3.95 5.72
N ILE A 46 24.68 5.02 5.81
CA ILE A 46 25.77 5.20 6.77
C ILE A 46 25.47 6.49 7.54
N SER A 47 25.25 6.38 8.85
CA SER A 47 24.95 7.51 9.72
C SER A 47 25.78 7.52 11.01
N ALA A 48 25.85 8.67 11.67
CA ALA A 48 26.56 8.85 12.92
C ALA A 48 25.73 9.69 13.91
N PRO A 49 25.81 9.41 15.22
CA PRO A 49 25.13 10.23 16.21
C PRO A 49 25.72 11.64 16.24
N LEU A 50 24.83 12.63 16.28
CA LEU A 50 25.12 14.04 16.44
C LEU A 50 24.16 14.60 17.50
N GLN A 51 24.69 15.42 18.41
CA GLN A 51 23.92 16.09 19.47
C GLN A 51 23.78 17.58 19.14
N PRO A 52 22.80 17.98 18.32
CA PRO A 52 22.60 19.37 17.95
C PRO A 52 22.06 20.20 19.13
N THR A 53 22.42 21.48 19.17
CA THR A 53 21.80 22.46 20.06
C THR A 53 20.71 23.21 19.31
N ALA A 54 19.49 23.26 19.85
CA ALA A 54 18.37 23.95 19.21
C ALA A 54 18.73 25.42 18.89
N GLY A 55 18.51 25.82 17.63
CA GLY A 55 18.80 27.18 17.15
C GLY A 55 20.28 27.45 16.79
N GLN A 56 21.18 26.48 16.99
CA GLN A 56 22.57 26.57 16.54
C GLN A 56 22.73 25.82 15.21
N PRO A 57 23.30 26.45 14.16
CA PRO A 57 23.63 25.76 12.93
C PRO A 57 24.78 24.77 13.14
N VAL A 58 24.75 23.65 12.43
CA VAL A 58 25.84 22.66 12.37
C VAL A 58 26.34 22.58 10.93
N ASP A 59 27.66 22.67 10.73
CA ASP A 59 28.27 22.48 9.41
C ASP A 59 28.43 20.99 9.11
N LEU A 60 27.66 20.48 8.14
CA LEU A 60 27.72 19.07 7.74
C LEU A 60 28.48 18.93 6.43
N LYS A 61 29.56 18.12 6.47
CA LYS A 61 30.30 17.74 5.25
C LYS A 61 30.20 16.23 5.04
N ILE A 62 29.73 15.83 3.87
CA ILE A 62 29.72 14.44 3.41
C ILE A 62 30.75 14.30 2.29
N GLU A 63 31.69 13.36 2.43
CA GLU A 63 32.63 13.01 1.37
C GLU A 63 32.35 11.59 0.89
N LEU A 64 32.23 11.42 -0.43
CA LEU A 64 31.95 10.14 -1.07
C LEU A 64 33.07 9.76 -2.04
N GLU A 65 33.57 8.54 -1.91
CA GLU A 65 34.52 7.98 -2.86
C GLU A 65 33.76 7.28 -3.98
N LEU A 66 33.74 7.93 -5.15
CA LEU A 66 33.05 7.42 -6.32
C LEU A 66 33.88 6.34 -7.01
N THR A 67 33.48 5.07 -6.84
CA THR A 67 34.00 3.95 -7.62
C THR A 67 33.12 3.71 -8.82
N SER A 68 33.68 3.76 -10.03
CA SER A 68 32.95 3.36 -11.23
C SER A 68 32.78 1.84 -11.26
N ALA A 69 31.56 1.34 -11.08
CA ALA A 69 31.27 -0.06 -11.37
C ALA A 69 31.27 -0.28 -12.89
N PRO A 70 31.96 -1.31 -13.42
CA PRO A 70 31.87 -1.65 -14.84
C PRO A 70 30.47 -2.18 -15.18
N GLY A 71 29.91 -1.78 -16.34
CA GLY A 71 28.61 -2.26 -16.82
C GLY A 71 27.71 -1.16 -17.40
N GLY A 72 26.49 -1.51 -17.82
CA GLY A 72 25.53 -0.60 -18.47
C GLY A 72 25.01 0.54 -17.60
N LEU A 73 25.32 0.54 -16.30
CA LEU A 73 24.97 1.58 -15.33
C LEU A 73 26.21 2.36 -14.84
N ALA A 74 27.35 2.21 -15.52
CA ALA A 74 28.59 2.91 -15.16
C ALA A 74 28.38 4.43 -15.19
N GLY A 75 28.65 5.09 -14.05
CA GLY A 75 28.53 6.54 -13.89
C GLY A 75 27.19 7.04 -13.36
N ILE A 76 26.24 6.15 -13.08
CA ILE A 76 24.99 6.51 -12.38
C ILE A 76 25.23 6.43 -10.87
N LEU A 77 24.74 7.43 -10.14
CA LEU A 77 24.89 7.54 -8.71
C LEU A 77 23.59 8.04 -8.07
N GLY A 78 23.10 7.32 -7.06
CA GLY A 78 22.09 7.79 -6.12
C GLY A 78 22.76 8.20 -4.82
N ILE A 79 22.53 9.43 -4.37
CA ILE A 79 22.94 9.92 -3.05
C ILE A 79 21.73 10.53 -2.37
N THR A 80 21.46 10.09 -1.15
CA THR A 80 20.59 10.81 -0.22
C THR A 80 21.43 11.27 0.96
N VAL A 81 21.30 12.53 1.38
CA VAL A 81 21.92 13.06 2.60
C VAL A 81 20.79 13.51 3.53
N GLY A 82 20.86 13.11 4.79
CA GLY A 82 19.80 13.44 5.73
C GLY A 82 20.03 12.90 7.14
N ILE A 83 18.94 12.84 7.89
CA ILE A 83 18.88 12.21 9.21
C ILE A 83 18.05 10.93 9.10
N GLU A 84 18.42 9.91 9.86
CA GLU A 84 17.56 8.73 10.02
C GLU A 84 16.33 9.08 10.86
N ALA A 85 15.29 8.25 10.73
CA ALA A 85 14.13 8.35 11.60
C ALA A 85 14.54 8.07 13.06
N ASP A 86 13.95 8.82 14.00
CA ASP A 86 14.17 8.58 15.43
C ASP A 86 13.42 7.33 15.88
N GLU A 87 14.14 6.21 15.98
CA GLU A 87 13.64 4.94 16.51
C GLU A 87 14.01 4.70 17.98
N SER A 88 14.53 5.71 18.68
CA SER A 88 15.10 5.52 20.03
C SER A 88 14.07 5.28 21.13
N ALA A 89 12.80 5.65 20.90
CA ALA A 89 11.72 5.54 21.89
C ALA A 89 10.38 5.09 21.27
N PRO A 90 10.31 3.91 20.64
CA PRO A 90 9.13 3.47 19.89
C PRO A 90 7.92 3.25 20.80
N GLU A 91 8.11 2.84 22.06
CA GLU A 91 6.99 2.71 23.01
C GLU A 91 6.41 4.07 23.39
N ARG A 92 7.27 5.06 23.65
CA ARG A 92 6.84 6.44 23.95
C ARG A 92 5.98 7.01 22.82
N LEU A 93 6.37 6.77 21.56
CA LEU A 93 5.61 7.25 20.40
C LEU A 93 4.22 6.58 20.28
N LEU A 94 4.11 5.30 20.65
CA LEU A 94 2.81 4.62 20.72
C LEU A 94 1.95 5.16 21.86
N ASP A 95 2.53 5.41 23.03
CA ASP A 95 1.82 6.00 24.17
C ASP A 95 1.33 7.42 23.85
N GLU A 96 2.15 8.23 23.19
CA GLU A 96 1.76 9.58 22.70
C GLU A 96 0.61 9.52 21.69
N ALA A 97 0.61 8.55 20.78
CA ALA A 97 -0.49 8.35 19.83
C ALA A 97 -1.80 7.96 20.55
N VAL A 98 -1.71 7.10 21.57
CA VAL A 98 -2.86 6.69 22.40
C VAL A 98 -3.41 7.88 23.21
N GLU A 99 -2.54 8.68 23.80
CA GLU A 99 -2.94 9.87 24.55
C GLU A 99 -3.65 10.89 23.63
N ALA A 100 -3.07 11.16 22.45
CA ALA A 100 -3.67 12.04 21.46
C ALA A 100 -5.05 11.53 20.99
N ALA A 101 -5.19 10.22 20.75
CA ALA A 101 -6.45 9.61 20.37
C ALA A 101 -7.52 9.69 21.47
N THR A 102 -7.13 9.53 22.74
CA THR A 102 -8.04 9.59 23.89
C THR A 102 -8.69 10.98 24.04
N GLY A 103 -7.94 12.04 23.73
CA GLY A 103 -8.45 13.41 23.80
C GLY A 103 -9.25 13.89 22.59
N ALA A 104 -9.34 13.07 21.52
CA ALA A 104 -9.92 13.47 20.25
C ALA A 104 -11.37 12.97 20.07
N ASP A 105 -12.17 13.72 19.31
CA ASP A 105 -13.49 13.23 18.89
C ASP A 105 -13.39 12.07 17.91
N VAL A 106 -12.47 12.15 16.97
CA VAL A 106 -12.19 11.12 15.96
C VAL A 106 -10.68 11.00 15.86
N ALA A 107 -10.18 9.76 15.86
CA ALA A 107 -8.79 9.48 15.58
C ALA A 107 -8.64 9.04 14.12
N ILE A 108 -7.78 9.70 13.35
CA ILE A 108 -7.44 9.30 11.98
C ILE A 108 -6.02 8.76 12.00
N VAL A 109 -5.86 7.46 11.80
CA VAL A 109 -4.56 6.78 11.79
C VAL A 109 -4.18 6.48 10.34
N VAL A 110 -3.03 6.98 9.90
CA VAL A 110 -2.52 6.69 8.55
C VAL A 110 -1.44 5.62 8.67
N VAL A 111 -1.66 4.47 8.03
CA VAL A 111 -0.73 3.35 7.95
C VAL A 111 -0.49 2.97 6.50
N GLY A 112 0.54 2.18 6.23
CA GLY A 112 0.78 1.68 4.89
C GLY A 112 2.21 1.24 4.64
N THR A 113 2.58 1.35 3.38
CA THR A 113 3.91 1.06 2.85
C THR A 113 4.49 2.33 2.23
N ASN A 114 5.70 2.24 1.71
CA ASN A 114 6.38 3.34 1.04
C ASN A 114 7.36 2.79 0.00
N ALA A 115 8.14 3.67 -0.63
CA ALA A 115 9.13 3.30 -1.64
C ALA A 115 10.28 2.42 -1.12
N GLN A 116 10.48 2.30 0.20
CA GLN A 116 11.45 1.34 0.76
C GLN A 116 10.88 -0.08 0.84
N VAL A 117 9.55 -0.21 0.81
CA VAL A 117 8.84 -1.50 0.94
C VAL A 117 8.31 -1.97 -0.41
N GLU A 118 7.81 -1.06 -1.25
CA GLU A 118 7.29 -1.36 -2.59
C GLU A 118 8.06 -0.52 -3.62
N SER A 119 9.05 -1.13 -4.29
CA SER A 119 9.86 -0.46 -5.32
C SER A 119 10.26 -1.41 -6.45
N GLU A 120 10.62 -0.83 -7.58
CA GLU A 120 11.31 -1.54 -8.65
C GLU A 120 12.65 -2.11 -8.15
N GLY A 121 12.97 -3.32 -8.61
CA GLY A 121 14.22 -4.02 -8.31
C GLY A 121 14.16 -5.04 -7.17
N PHE A 122 13.04 -5.13 -6.45
CA PHE A 122 12.82 -6.20 -5.48
C PHE A 122 11.33 -6.46 -5.22
N ASP A 123 11.02 -7.67 -4.77
CA ASP A 123 9.72 -8.02 -4.26
C ASP A 123 9.67 -7.83 -2.74
N ARG A 124 8.48 -7.63 -2.17
CA ARG A 124 8.28 -7.65 -0.72
C ARG A 124 8.53 -9.05 -0.15
N ASP A 125 9.20 -9.11 0.99
CA ASP A 125 9.38 -10.36 1.76
C ASP A 125 8.11 -10.79 2.52
N SER A 126 7.19 -9.85 2.78
CA SER A 126 5.94 -10.09 3.48
C SER A 126 4.85 -9.14 3.01
N ILE A 127 3.59 -9.55 3.19
CA ILE A 127 2.41 -8.70 2.99
C ILE A 127 1.87 -8.09 4.30
N ALA A 128 2.55 -8.28 5.43
CA ALA A 128 2.23 -7.57 6.66
C ALA A 128 2.53 -6.06 6.54
N LEU A 129 1.84 -5.24 7.33
CA LEU A 129 2.24 -3.83 7.47
C LEU A 129 3.63 -3.76 8.16
N PRO A 130 4.54 -2.91 7.68
CA PRO A 130 5.90 -2.85 8.22
C PRO A 130 5.93 -2.22 9.62
N GLY A 131 6.87 -2.67 10.45
CA GLY A 131 7.09 -2.15 11.80
C GLY A 131 5.96 -2.48 12.78
N ARG A 132 5.64 -1.55 13.68
CA ARG A 132 4.61 -1.71 14.73
C ARG A 132 3.25 -1.09 14.35
N GLN A 133 2.98 -0.91 13.05
CA GLN A 133 1.76 -0.25 12.59
C GLN A 133 0.47 -0.98 13.00
N ASP A 134 0.47 -2.32 12.96
CA ASP A 134 -0.68 -3.11 13.43
C ASP A 134 -0.93 -2.95 14.94
N GLU A 135 0.12 -2.72 15.72
CA GLU A 135 0.01 -2.45 17.15
C GLU A 135 -0.50 -1.03 17.40
N LEU A 136 0.04 -0.04 16.68
CA LEU A 136 -0.43 1.35 16.71
C LEU A 136 -1.95 1.40 16.50
N VAL A 137 -2.45 0.77 15.44
CA VAL A 137 -3.89 0.79 15.13
C VAL A 137 -4.70 0.15 16.26
N ARG A 138 -4.29 -1.04 16.75
CA ARG A 138 -5.00 -1.71 17.86
C ARG A 138 -5.04 -0.86 19.12
N ARG A 139 -3.92 -0.23 19.50
CA ARG A 139 -3.81 0.61 20.69
C ARG A 139 -4.67 1.87 20.56
N VAL A 140 -4.65 2.53 19.40
CA VAL A 140 -5.47 3.72 19.12
C VAL A 140 -6.96 3.38 19.08
N ALA A 141 -7.35 2.31 18.38
CA ALA A 141 -8.74 1.87 18.30
C ALA A 141 -9.32 1.47 19.66
N ALA A 142 -8.51 0.83 20.52
CA ALA A 142 -8.90 0.51 21.88
C ALA A 142 -9.10 1.76 22.77
N ALA A 143 -8.32 2.82 22.52
CA ALA A 143 -8.42 4.08 23.26
C ALA A 143 -9.55 4.98 22.73
N ASN A 144 -9.83 4.94 21.43
CA ASN A 144 -10.89 5.70 20.79
C ASN A 144 -11.66 4.84 19.77
N PRO A 145 -12.89 4.40 20.08
CA PRO A 145 -13.67 3.58 19.16
C PRO A 145 -14.12 4.33 17.89
N ARG A 146 -14.05 5.66 17.86
CA ARG A 146 -14.27 6.48 16.65
C ARG A 146 -12.97 6.62 15.85
N THR A 147 -12.31 5.49 15.59
CA THR A 147 -11.06 5.45 14.82
C THR A 147 -11.34 5.16 13.35
N VAL A 148 -10.82 6.02 12.48
CA VAL A 148 -10.75 5.84 11.03
C VAL A 148 -9.31 5.50 10.67
N VAL A 149 -9.10 4.42 9.89
CA VAL A 149 -7.77 4.07 9.41
C VAL A 149 -7.66 4.29 7.92
N VAL A 150 -6.63 5.04 7.52
CA VAL A 150 -6.26 5.25 6.12
C VAL A 150 -5.10 4.34 5.78
N VAL A 151 -5.29 3.44 4.82
CA VAL A 151 -4.27 2.53 4.31
C VAL A 151 -3.69 3.11 3.02
N ASN A 152 -2.41 3.47 3.06
CA ASN A 152 -1.65 4.01 1.94
C ASN A 152 -0.64 2.96 1.45
N SER A 153 -1.07 2.03 0.60
CA SER A 153 -0.21 0.97 0.05
C SER A 153 -0.44 0.79 -1.45
N GLY A 154 0.60 0.32 -2.17
CA GLY A 154 0.53 0.07 -3.61
C GLY A 154 -0.13 -1.26 -3.98
N SER A 155 -0.14 -2.19 -3.03
CA SER A 155 -0.66 -3.55 -3.18
C SER A 155 -1.30 -4.04 -1.88
N PRO A 156 -2.03 -5.18 -1.89
CA PRO A 156 -2.68 -5.70 -0.69
C PRO A 156 -1.70 -5.89 0.47
N VAL A 157 -2.17 -5.55 1.67
CA VAL A 157 -1.50 -5.81 2.96
C VAL A 157 -2.47 -6.52 3.90
N LEU A 158 -1.95 -7.20 4.92
CA LEU A 158 -2.77 -7.78 5.99
C LEU A 158 -3.35 -6.67 6.88
N LEU A 159 -4.60 -6.86 7.29
CA LEU A 159 -5.34 -5.93 8.13
C LEU A 159 -6.03 -6.71 9.26
N PRO A 160 -5.26 -7.20 10.26
CA PRO A 160 -5.79 -8.07 11.32
C PRO A 160 -6.76 -7.34 12.27
N TRP A 161 -6.67 -6.02 12.33
CA TRP A 161 -7.48 -5.11 13.17
C TRP A 161 -8.68 -4.50 12.44
N ARG A 162 -8.94 -4.91 11.19
CA ARG A 162 -9.98 -4.29 10.33
C ARG A 162 -11.39 -4.28 10.94
N ASP A 163 -11.67 -5.23 11.84
CA ASP A 163 -12.95 -5.38 12.52
C ASP A 163 -13.01 -4.59 13.86
N ASP A 164 -11.89 -4.00 14.29
CA ASP A 164 -11.75 -3.20 15.52
C ASP A 164 -11.89 -1.68 15.27
N VAL A 165 -12.02 -1.25 14.01
CA VAL A 165 -12.04 0.16 13.62
C VAL A 165 -13.38 0.55 12.99
N GLN A 166 -13.77 1.82 13.14
CA GLN A 166 -15.08 2.29 12.68
C GLN A 166 -15.14 2.44 11.15
N ALA A 167 -14.02 2.80 10.52
CA ALA A 167 -13.93 2.92 9.09
C ALA A 167 -12.51 2.64 8.60
N LEU A 168 -12.42 2.09 7.38
CA LEU A 168 -11.17 1.82 6.68
C LEU A 168 -11.23 2.47 5.30
N VAL A 169 -10.24 3.31 4.98
CA VAL A 169 -10.10 3.99 3.70
C VAL A 169 -8.82 3.52 3.03
N LEU A 170 -8.93 2.84 1.89
CA LEU A 170 -7.78 2.51 1.06
C LEU A 170 -7.51 3.66 0.09
N ALA A 171 -6.39 4.34 0.27
CA ALA A 171 -6.08 5.57 -0.46
C ALA A 171 -5.06 5.38 -1.59
N TRP A 172 -4.30 4.27 -1.59
CA TRP A 172 -3.19 4.02 -2.51
C TRP A 172 -2.15 5.16 -2.51
N PHE A 173 -1.18 5.12 -3.43
CA PHE A 173 -0.26 6.24 -3.66
C PHE A 173 -0.90 7.32 -4.55
N GLY A 174 -1.67 8.23 -3.95
CA GLY A 174 -2.49 9.23 -4.65
C GLY A 174 -1.76 10.41 -5.32
N GLY A 175 -0.43 10.36 -5.45
CA GLY A 175 0.37 11.42 -6.09
C GLY A 175 0.31 12.78 -5.37
N GLN A 176 0.57 13.86 -6.11
CA GLN A 176 0.75 15.20 -5.53
C GLN A 176 -0.50 15.78 -4.83
N GLU A 177 -1.70 15.40 -5.27
CA GLU A 177 -2.97 15.89 -4.69
C GLU A 177 -3.53 14.93 -3.61
N PHE A 178 -2.75 13.91 -3.20
CA PHE A 178 -3.18 12.88 -2.25
C PHE A 178 -3.85 13.45 -1.01
N GLY A 179 -3.21 14.43 -0.36
CA GLY A 179 -3.71 15.00 0.89
C GLY A 179 -5.08 15.69 0.72
N GLY A 180 -5.25 16.45 -0.37
CA GLY A 180 -6.51 17.12 -0.69
C GLY A 180 -7.61 16.12 -1.02
N ALA A 181 -7.32 15.17 -1.90
CA ALA A 181 -8.29 14.12 -2.28
C ALA A 181 -8.74 13.26 -1.10
N LEU A 182 -7.82 12.92 -0.19
CA LEU A 182 -8.14 12.18 1.04
C LEU A 182 -9.06 13.01 1.95
N ALA A 183 -8.77 14.29 2.14
CA ALA A 183 -9.63 15.18 2.93
C ALA A 183 -11.03 15.29 2.32
N ASP A 184 -11.14 15.48 1.00
CA ASP A 184 -12.42 15.58 0.32
C ASP A 184 -13.30 14.34 0.53
N VAL A 185 -12.70 13.15 0.51
CA VAL A 185 -13.41 11.90 0.81
C VAL A 185 -13.77 11.82 2.30
N LEU A 186 -12.84 12.05 3.22
CA LEU A 186 -13.07 11.91 4.67
C LEU A 186 -14.16 12.86 5.18
N PHE A 187 -14.22 14.09 4.64
CA PHE A 187 -15.25 15.07 4.99
C PHE A 187 -16.52 14.97 4.13
N GLY A 188 -16.56 14.04 3.18
CA GLY A 188 -17.71 13.78 2.33
C GLY A 188 -18.01 14.92 1.35
N ALA A 189 -17.01 15.73 0.99
CA ALA A 189 -17.07 16.66 -0.13
C ALA A 189 -17.08 15.90 -1.47
N VAL A 190 -16.44 14.72 -1.51
CA VAL A 190 -16.48 13.78 -2.62
C VAL A 190 -16.91 12.40 -2.13
N GLU A 191 -17.77 11.74 -2.90
CA GLU A 191 -18.21 10.37 -2.63
C GLU A 191 -17.08 9.36 -2.95
N PRO A 192 -16.79 8.39 -2.06
CA PRO A 192 -15.91 7.28 -2.40
C PRO A 192 -16.56 6.39 -3.48
N GLY A 193 -16.00 6.44 -4.70
CA GLY A 193 -16.52 5.70 -5.87
C GLY A 193 -15.67 4.50 -6.31
N GLY A 194 -14.53 4.27 -5.66
CA GLY A 194 -13.57 3.24 -6.06
C GLY A 194 -14.05 1.81 -5.80
N ARG A 195 -13.58 0.85 -6.60
CA ARG A 195 -13.73 -0.60 -6.36
C ARG A 195 -12.37 -1.28 -6.45
N LEU A 196 -12.12 -2.24 -5.57
CA LEU A 196 -10.82 -2.90 -5.47
C LEU A 196 -10.45 -3.60 -6.79
N PRO A 197 -9.28 -3.30 -7.38
CA PRO A 197 -8.77 -4.02 -8.56
C PRO A 197 -8.08 -5.35 -8.19
N THR A 198 -7.90 -5.62 -6.90
CA THR A 198 -7.22 -6.80 -6.35
C THR A 198 -8.07 -7.44 -5.26
N THR A 199 -7.78 -8.70 -4.93
CA THR A 199 -8.38 -9.39 -3.78
C THR A 199 -7.48 -9.22 -2.57
N TRP A 200 -8.05 -8.85 -1.43
CA TRP A 200 -7.32 -8.59 -0.19
C TRP A 200 -7.47 -9.76 0.79
N PRO A 201 -6.36 -10.35 1.26
CA PRO A 201 -6.40 -11.52 2.13
C PRO A 201 -6.97 -11.23 3.52
N ALA A 202 -7.69 -12.20 4.09
CA ALA A 202 -8.06 -12.17 5.51
C ALA A 202 -6.89 -12.58 6.39
N THR A 203 -6.19 -13.64 5.98
CA THR A 203 -4.93 -14.11 6.56
C THR A 203 -3.91 -14.39 5.45
N GLU A 204 -2.65 -14.52 5.82
CA GLU A 204 -1.59 -14.85 4.87
C GLU A 204 -1.77 -16.24 4.24
N GLU A 205 -2.30 -17.19 5.02
CA GLU A 205 -2.55 -18.58 4.59
C GLU A 205 -3.59 -18.68 3.47
N ASP A 206 -4.51 -17.73 3.41
CA ASP A 206 -5.56 -17.71 2.41
C ASP A 206 -5.06 -17.34 1.00
N VAL A 207 -3.84 -16.78 0.88
CA VAL A 207 -3.28 -16.37 -0.41
C VAL A 207 -2.98 -17.60 -1.26
N PRO A 208 -3.69 -17.81 -2.39
CA PRO A 208 -3.64 -19.08 -3.11
C PRO A 208 -2.45 -19.20 -4.08
N VAL A 209 -1.84 -18.09 -4.48
CA VAL A 209 -0.71 -18.04 -5.43
C VAL A 209 0.44 -17.31 -4.73
N ARG A 210 1.40 -18.08 -4.21
CA ARG A 210 2.51 -17.56 -3.37
C ARG A 210 3.91 -17.93 -3.87
N SER A 211 3.99 -18.89 -4.80
CA SER A 211 5.28 -19.38 -5.31
C SER A 211 5.83 -18.43 -6.37
N VAL A 212 6.44 -17.33 -5.91
CA VAL A 212 7.02 -16.29 -6.79
C VAL A 212 8.55 -16.36 -6.88
N THR A 213 9.19 -17.14 -6.01
CA THR A 213 10.66 -17.24 -5.96
C THR A 213 11.19 -18.11 -7.12
N PRO A 214 12.14 -17.60 -7.94
CA PRO A 214 12.77 -18.41 -8.98
C PRO A 214 13.57 -19.59 -8.40
N VAL A 215 13.45 -20.76 -9.01
CA VAL A 215 14.32 -21.92 -8.79
C VAL A 215 15.16 -22.10 -10.04
N ASP A 216 16.49 -22.13 -9.91
CA ASP A 216 17.44 -22.18 -11.03
C ASP A 216 17.17 -21.12 -12.12
N GLY A 217 16.80 -19.91 -11.69
CA GLY A 217 16.50 -18.79 -12.59
C GLY A 217 15.14 -18.85 -13.30
N ARG A 218 14.25 -19.76 -12.87
CA ARG A 218 12.92 -19.93 -13.46
C ARG A 218 11.81 -19.85 -12.41
N VAL A 219 10.76 -19.09 -12.71
CA VAL A 219 9.49 -19.12 -11.97
C VAL A 219 8.48 -19.93 -12.79
N VAL A 220 7.82 -20.90 -12.17
CA VAL A 220 6.80 -21.73 -12.81
C VAL A 220 5.42 -21.30 -12.32
N TYR A 221 4.54 -20.96 -13.25
CA TYR A 221 3.19 -20.45 -13.00
C TYR A 221 2.19 -21.62 -13.08
N ASP A 222 2.25 -22.52 -12.10
CA ASP A 222 1.43 -23.75 -12.07
C ASP A 222 -0.04 -23.47 -11.74
N GLU A 223 -0.37 -22.28 -11.24
CA GLU A 223 -1.75 -21.83 -11.02
C GLU A 223 -2.52 -21.61 -12.34
N GLY A 224 -1.82 -21.51 -13.46
CA GLY A 224 -2.40 -21.35 -14.80
C GLY A 224 -3.34 -20.15 -14.89
N ILE A 225 -4.61 -20.39 -15.23
CA ILE A 225 -5.62 -19.34 -15.40
C ILE A 225 -6.22 -18.85 -14.08
N HIS A 226 -5.88 -19.49 -12.96
CA HIS A 226 -6.44 -19.21 -11.64
C HIS A 226 -5.54 -18.23 -10.90
N VAL A 227 -5.65 -16.95 -11.26
CA VAL A 227 -4.92 -15.83 -10.63
C VAL A 227 -5.90 -14.84 -10.00
N GLY A 228 -5.51 -14.24 -8.86
CA GLY A 228 -6.33 -13.30 -8.10
C GLY A 228 -7.63 -13.94 -7.63
N TYR A 229 -8.76 -13.23 -7.73
CA TYR A 229 -10.07 -13.75 -7.28
C TYR A 229 -10.46 -15.12 -7.87
N ARG A 230 -9.94 -15.50 -9.05
CA ARG A 230 -10.18 -16.82 -9.65
C ARG A 230 -9.54 -17.93 -8.82
N ALA A 231 -8.32 -17.69 -8.35
CA ALA A 231 -7.58 -18.58 -7.47
C ALA A 231 -8.29 -18.76 -6.12
N TRP A 232 -8.77 -17.65 -5.55
CA TRP A 232 -9.55 -17.63 -4.31
C TRP A 232 -10.86 -18.43 -4.44
N LEU A 233 -11.60 -18.21 -5.53
CA LEU A 233 -12.81 -18.98 -5.80
C LEU A 233 -12.54 -20.48 -5.98
N ARG A 234 -11.37 -20.85 -6.53
CA ARG A 234 -10.95 -22.24 -6.69
C ARG A 234 -10.52 -22.87 -5.35
N SER A 235 -9.83 -22.12 -4.49
CA SER A 235 -9.40 -22.63 -3.18
C SER A 235 -10.54 -22.71 -2.16
N GLY A 236 -11.57 -21.88 -2.32
CA GLY A 236 -12.68 -21.76 -1.37
C GLY A 236 -12.34 -20.87 -0.15
N ALA A 237 -11.15 -20.26 -0.12
CA ALA A 237 -10.78 -19.30 0.92
C ALA A 237 -11.65 -18.04 0.84
N THR A 238 -11.92 -17.41 1.98
CA THR A 238 -12.73 -16.19 2.06
C THR A 238 -11.81 -14.97 2.25
N PRO A 239 -11.73 -14.04 1.28
CA PRO A 239 -10.89 -12.86 1.43
C PRO A 239 -11.49 -11.87 2.44
N ALA A 240 -10.65 -11.00 3.01
CA ALA A 240 -11.15 -9.85 3.79
C ALA A 240 -11.98 -8.92 2.90
N TYR A 241 -11.46 -8.62 1.71
CA TYR A 241 -12.17 -7.85 0.70
C TYR A 241 -11.99 -8.46 -0.68
N ALA A 242 -13.10 -8.74 -1.36
CA ALA A 242 -13.09 -9.35 -2.68
C ALA A 242 -12.69 -8.35 -3.77
N LEU A 243 -12.25 -8.87 -4.93
CA LEU A 243 -12.17 -8.06 -6.16
C LEU A 243 -13.50 -7.33 -6.37
N GLY A 244 -13.43 -6.04 -6.68
CA GLY A 244 -14.59 -5.24 -7.00
C GLY A 244 -15.37 -4.76 -5.78
N HIS A 245 -14.93 -5.05 -4.55
CA HIS A 245 -15.53 -4.50 -3.34
C HIS A 245 -15.19 -3.01 -3.18
N GLY A 246 -16.10 -2.25 -2.58
CA GLY A 246 -15.92 -0.85 -2.24
C GLY A 246 -17.24 -0.26 -1.78
N LEU A 247 -17.20 0.54 -0.72
CA LEU A 247 -18.38 1.17 -0.12
C LEU A 247 -18.52 2.62 -0.59
N GLY A 248 -19.72 3.18 -0.38
CA GLY A 248 -20.06 4.59 -0.57
C GLY A 248 -20.66 5.17 0.72
N TYR A 249 -20.91 6.47 0.74
CA TYR A 249 -21.78 7.12 1.73
C TYR A 249 -23.27 7.10 1.34
N THR A 250 -23.60 6.68 0.12
CA THR A 250 -24.98 6.37 -0.31
C THR A 250 -25.18 4.86 -0.57
N THR A 251 -26.45 4.45 -0.69
CA THR A 251 -26.86 3.07 -0.99
C THR A 251 -27.42 2.97 -2.40
N HIS A 252 -27.25 1.80 -3.02
CA HIS A 252 -27.75 1.53 -4.37
C HIS A 252 -28.45 0.17 -4.42
N GLU A 253 -29.49 0.07 -5.23
CA GLU A 253 -30.12 -1.19 -5.61
C GLU A 253 -29.89 -1.47 -7.09
N ILE A 254 -29.70 -2.74 -7.43
CA ILE A 254 -29.55 -3.20 -8.81
C ILE A 254 -30.58 -4.29 -9.05
N ASP A 255 -31.44 -4.10 -10.05
CA ASP A 255 -32.49 -5.03 -10.39
C ASP A 255 -32.76 -5.09 -11.91
N ASP A 256 -33.84 -5.79 -12.30
CA ASP A 256 -34.33 -5.87 -13.67
C ASP A 256 -33.26 -6.31 -14.71
N LEU A 257 -32.47 -7.33 -14.35
CA LEU A 257 -31.47 -7.90 -15.25
C LEU A 257 -32.15 -8.48 -16.50
N ARG A 258 -31.79 -7.93 -17.66
CA ARG A 258 -32.20 -8.38 -18.99
C ARG A 258 -30.97 -8.74 -19.79
N VAL A 259 -31.04 -9.88 -20.47
CA VAL A 259 -29.94 -10.38 -21.31
C VAL A 259 -30.46 -10.58 -22.73
N ALA A 260 -29.78 -9.97 -23.69
CA ALA A 260 -30.08 -10.09 -25.11
C ALA A 260 -28.84 -10.60 -25.86
N GLU A 261 -29.05 -11.52 -26.79
CA GLU A 261 -28.02 -12.02 -27.71
C GLU A 261 -28.21 -11.35 -29.07
N ASP A 262 -27.12 -10.92 -29.72
CA ASP A 262 -27.17 -10.27 -31.03
C ASP A 262 -27.19 -11.25 -32.22
N GLY A 263 -27.18 -12.56 -31.96
CA GLY A 263 -27.11 -13.61 -32.97
C GLY A 263 -25.73 -13.80 -33.63
N ALA A 264 -24.76 -12.92 -33.35
CA ALA A 264 -23.35 -13.02 -33.75
C ALA A 264 -22.45 -13.49 -32.59
N GLY A 265 -23.04 -13.85 -31.44
CA GLY A 265 -22.34 -14.30 -30.24
C GLY A 265 -22.04 -13.17 -29.24
N GLY A 266 -22.49 -11.95 -29.51
CA GLY A 266 -22.49 -10.85 -28.54
C GLY A 266 -23.63 -10.99 -27.55
N ILE A 267 -23.32 -10.70 -26.28
CA ILE A 267 -24.28 -10.69 -25.17
C ILE A 267 -24.35 -9.27 -24.62
N THR A 268 -25.54 -8.68 -24.60
CA THR A 268 -25.83 -7.43 -23.91
C THR A 268 -26.59 -7.73 -22.63
N ALA A 269 -26.01 -7.36 -21.49
CA ALA A 269 -26.68 -7.38 -20.20
C ALA A 269 -27.07 -5.95 -19.83
N THR A 270 -28.35 -5.74 -19.52
CA THR A 270 -28.89 -4.46 -19.06
C THR A 270 -29.45 -4.65 -17.66
N VAL A 271 -29.16 -3.73 -16.76
CA VAL A 271 -29.72 -3.68 -15.41
C VAL A 271 -30.20 -2.26 -15.13
N THR A 272 -31.17 -2.14 -14.22
CA THR A 272 -31.52 -0.86 -13.63
C THR A 272 -30.69 -0.66 -12.36
N VAL A 273 -30.18 0.55 -12.16
CA VAL A 273 -29.46 0.94 -10.96
C VAL A 273 -30.19 2.14 -10.37
N THR A 274 -30.60 2.03 -9.11
CA THR A 274 -31.28 3.10 -8.38
C THR A 274 -30.41 3.54 -7.21
N ASN A 275 -30.21 4.84 -7.03
CA ASN A 275 -29.60 5.38 -5.82
C ASN A 275 -30.69 5.54 -4.74
N THR A 276 -30.63 4.71 -3.71
CA THR A 276 -31.66 4.63 -2.66
C THR A 276 -31.34 5.48 -1.43
N GLY A 277 -30.21 6.18 -1.43
CA GLY A 277 -29.82 7.06 -0.33
C GLY A 277 -30.05 8.55 -0.61
N ASP A 278 -29.60 9.37 0.34
CA ASP A 278 -29.83 10.83 0.37
C ASP A 278 -28.67 11.66 -0.22
N ARG A 279 -27.69 11.00 -0.86
CA ARG A 279 -26.50 11.64 -1.43
C ARG A 279 -26.26 11.16 -2.85
N ALA A 280 -25.71 12.04 -3.70
CA ALA A 280 -25.20 11.62 -4.99
C ALA A 280 -24.05 10.61 -4.80
N GLY A 281 -23.97 9.61 -5.67
CA GLY A 281 -22.90 8.62 -5.59
C GLY A 281 -22.62 7.89 -6.88
N ASN A 282 -21.62 7.01 -6.84
CA ASN A 282 -21.18 6.22 -7.98
C ASN A 282 -21.30 4.72 -7.68
N GLN A 283 -21.94 4.00 -8.59
CA GLN A 283 -22.05 2.54 -8.54
C GLN A 283 -21.40 1.89 -9.75
N VAL A 284 -20.54 0.89 -9.50
CA VAL A 284 -19.91 0.08 -10.54
C VAL A 284 -20.61 -1.27 -10.62
N VAL A 285 -21.40 -1.48 -11.67
CA VAL A 285 -22.04 -2.75 -11.99
C VAL A 285 -20.98 -3.68 -12.60
N GLN A 286 -20.88 -4.90 -12.09
CA GLN A 286 -19.91 -5.91 -12.53
C GLN A 286 -20.64 -7.16 -13.04
N ALA A 287 -20.39 -7.55 -14.29
CA ALA A 287 -20.97 -8.72 -14.91
C ALA A 287 -19.95 -9.87 -14.94
N TYR A 288 -20.31 -11.01 -14.35
CA TYR A 288 -19.48 -12.21 -14.30
C TYR A 288 -20.12 -13.35 -15.09
N LEU A 289 -19.31 -14.05 -15.88
CA LEU A 289 -19.72 -15.26 -16.59
C LEU A 289 -19.19 -16.50 -15.88
N SER A 290 -19.96 -17.58 -15.91
CA SER A 290 -19.56 -18.91 -15.43
C SER A 290 -20.04 -19.97 -16.39
N ARG A 291 -19.28 -21.07 -16.53
CA ARG A 291 -19.69 -22.21 -17.37
C ARG A 291 -19.41 -23.52 -16.65
N ALA A 292 -20.46 -24.16 -16.14
CA ALA A 292 -20.38 -25.51 -15.60
C ALA A 292 -20.21 -26.57 -16.71
N GLY A 293 -19.65 -27.73 -16.36
CA GLY A 293 -19.55 -28.88 -17.29
C GLY A 293 -18.64 -28.67 -18.50
N SER A 294 -17.62 -27.82 -18.38
CA SER A 294 -16.66 -27.58 -19.46
C SER A 294 -15.67 -28.74 -19.61
N ALA A 295 -15.37 -29.13 -20.85
CA ALA A 295 -14.33 -30.13 -21.16
C ALA A 295 -12.88 -29.60 -20.99
N VAL A 296 -12.73 -28.28 -20.85
CA VAL A 296 -11.46 -27.60 -20.56
C VAL A 296 -11.57 -26.88 -19.22
N ASP A 297 -10.43 -26.73 -18.54
CA ASP A 297 -10.37 -26.00 -17.27
C ASP A 297 -10.84 -24.54 -17.44
N ARG A 298 -11.60 -24.06 -16.47
CA ARG A 298 -12.18 -22.71 -16.44
C ARG A 298 -12.23 -22.19 -15.01
N PRO A 299 -12.13 -20.87 -14.82
CA PRO A 299 -12.41 -20.27 -13.52
C PRO A 299 -13.86 -20.50 -13.12
N VAL A 300 -14.14 -20.53 -11.81
CA VAL A 300 -15.51 -20.62 -11.26
C VAL A 300 -16.43 -19.58 -11.89
N ARG A 301 -15.93 -18.34 -12.00
CA ARG A 301 -16.50 -17.25 -12.79
C ARG A 301 -15.41 -16.28 -13.22
N TRP A 302 -15.65 -15.48 -14.26
CA TRP A 302 -14.76 -14.40 -14.66
C TRP A 302 -15.51 -13.11 -15.01
N LEU A 303 -14.93 -11.97 -14.63
CA LEU A 303 -15.42 -10.64 -15.01
C LEU A 303 -15.41 -10.55 -16.54
N ALA A 304 -16.59 -10.27 -17.11
CA ALA A 304 -16.80 -10.16 -18.55
C ALA A 304 -17.08 -8.72 -19.00
N GLY A 305 -17.52 -7.86 -18.08
CA GLY A 305 -17.74 -6.45 -18.33
C GLY A 305 -18.09 -5.70 -17.06
N PHE A 306 -18.00 -4.38 -17.12
CA PHE A 306 -18.44 -3.49 -16.05
C PHE A 306 -18.91 -2.16 -16.64
N ALA A 307 -19.76 -1.45 -15.90
CA ALA A 307 -20.19 -0.10 -16.21
C ALA A 307 -20.36 0.69 -14.92
N SER A 308 -20.07 2.00 -14.97
CA SER A 308 -20.26 2.91 -13.85
C SER A 308 -21.48 3.80 -14.10
N ALA A 309 -22.27 4.02 -13.06
CA ALA A 309 -23.38 4.97 -13.06
C ALA A 309 -23.18 5.97 -11.92
N GLN A 310 -23.12 7.25 -12.27
CA GLN A 310 -23.15 8.34 -11.31
C GLN A 310 -24.60 8.83 -11.19
N LEU A 311 -25.14 8.79 -9.98
CA LEU A 311 -26.56 8.95 -9.72
C LEU A 311 -26.78 9.98 -8.62
N GLU A 312 -27.67 10.93 -8.86
CA GLU A 312 -28.19 11.82 -7.81
C GLU A 312 -29.01 11.01 -6.78
N ALA A 313 -29.31 11.60 -5.63
CA ALA A 313 -30.14 10.96 -4.61
C ALA A 313 -31.54 10.63 -5.17
N GLY A 314 -31.98 9.38 -5.01
CA GLY A 314 -33.30 8.91 -5.47
C GLY A 314 -33.45 8.71 -6.98
N ALA A 315 -32.36 8.86 -7.77
CA ALA A 315 -32.35 8.69 -9.22
C ALA A 315 -32.31 7.22 -9.66
#